data_AF-A0A965DQN9-F1
#
_entry.id   AF-A0A965DQN9-F1
#
_cell.length_a   1.000
_cell.length_b   1.000
_cell.length_c   1.000
_cell.angle_alpha   90.00
_cell.angle_beta   90.00
_cell.angle_gamma   90.00
#
_symmetry.space_group_name_H-M   'P 1'
#
loop_
_entity.id
_entity.type
_entity.pdbx_description
1 polymer ?
#
loop_
_entity_poly.entity_id
_entity_poly.type
_entity_poly.pdbx_seq_one_letter_code
_entity_poly.pdbx_strand_id
1 'polypeptide(L)'
;MTSSTFEWISWAWIAIGIITFIYLFKTTAPYGRHSNERWGPMVDNRWGWFIMEVFVLVILAYFLWAGEKSLNTVSGIMVGLFVFHYVNRSIIFPLRLKTKGKK
;
A
#
# COMPACT_ATOMS: atom_id res chain seq x y z
N MET A 1 -12.87 -16.71 -1.57
CA MET A 1 -11.66 -16.83 -2.39
C MET A 1 -11.21 -18.27 -2.37
N THR A 2 -10.97 -18.89 -3.53
CA THR A 2 -10.46 -20.28 -3.58
C THR A 2 -8.95 -20.28 -3.30
N SER A 3 -8.41 -21.41 -2.82
CA SER A 3 -6.98 -21.56 -2.54
C SER A 3 -6.13 -21.31 -3.80
N SER A 4 -6.59 -21.78 -4.96
CA SER A 4 -5.91 -21.58 -6.23
C SER A 4 -5.79 -20.09 -6.61
N THR A 5 -6.85 -19.30 -6.42
CA THR A 5 -6.80 -17.85 -6.68
C THR A 5 -5.79 -17.16 -5.78
N PHE A 6 -5.73 -17.52 -4.49
CA PHE A 6 -4.75 -16.97 -3.56
C PHE A 6 -3.31 -17.27 -3.96
N GLU A 7 -3.04 -18.52 -4.37
CA GLU A 7 -1.72 -18.94 -4.83
C GLU A 7 -1.28 -18.19 -6.09
N TRP A 8 -2.16 -18.06 -7.09
CA TRP A 8 -1.85 -17.30 -8.30
C TRP A 8 -1.56 -15.83 -8.02
N ILE A 9 -2.34 -15.20 -7.15
CA ILE A 9 -2.10 -13.80 -6.74
C ILE A 9 -0.74 -13.69 -6.04
N SER A 10 -0.41 -14.65 -5.16
CA SER A 10 0.86 -14.66 -4.43
C SER A 10 2.06 -14.82 -5.38
N TRP A 11 1.99 -15.75 -6.34
CA TRP A 11 3.03 -15.93 -7.35
C TRP A 11 3.19 -14.70 -8.25
N ALA A 12 2.08 -14.10 -8.67
CA ALA A 12 2.11 -12.85 -9.44
C ALA A 12 2.78 -11.72 -8.64
N TRP A 13 2.48 -11.60 -7.34
CA TRP A 13 3.06 -10.59 -6.47
C TRP A 13 4.57 -10.78 -6.28
N ILE A 14 5.02 -12.02 -6.12
CA ILE A 14 6.45 -12.37 -6.08
C ILE A 14 7.14 -11.98 -7.40
N ALA A 15 6.53 -12.31 -8.55
CA ALA A 15 7.07 -11.98 -9.86
C ALA A 15 7.20 -10.45 -10.06
N ILE A 16 6.18 -9.67 -9.69
CA ILE A 16 6.22 -8.20 -9.71
C ILE A 16 7.36 -7.68 -8.84
N GLY A 17 7.57 -8.26 -7.65
CA GLY A 17 8.67 -7.90 -6.76
C GLY A 17 10.05 -8.12 -7.39
N ILE A 18 10.27 -9.27 -8.02
CA ILE A 18 11.52 -9.61 -8.71
C ILE A 18 11.79 -8.65 -9.87
N ILE A 19 10.78 -8.40 -10.72
CA ILE A 19 10.90 -7.48 -11.86
C ILE A 19 11.20 -6.06 -11.38
N THR A 20 10.47 -5.59 -10.37
CA THR A 20 10.66 -4.24 -9.79
C THR A 20 12.04 -4.09 -9.16
N PHE A 21 12.52 -5.11 -8.45
CA PHE A 21 13.86 -5.11 -7.87
C PHE A 21 14.95 -4.92 -8.93
N ILE A 22 14.91 -5.68 -10.02
CA ILE A 22 15.86 -5.56 -11.13
C ILE A 22 15.73 -4.19 -11.83
N TYR A 23 14.49 -3.72 -12.02
CA TYR A 23 14.21 -2.43 -12.67
C TYR A 23 14.78 -1.24 -11.87
N LEU A 24 14.66 -1.26 -10.54
CA LEU A 24 15.10 -0.17 -9.67
C LEU A 24 16.63 0.03 -9.64
N PHE A 25 17.44 -0.93 -10.10
CA PHE A 25 18.88 -0.70 -10.34
C PHE A 25 19.15 0.23 -11.51
N LYS A 26 18.25 0.29 -12.50
CA LYS A 26 18.41 1.09 -13.72
C LYS A 26 17.67 2.42 -13.65
N THR A 27 16.57 2.49 -12.91
CA THR A 27 15.72 3.68 -12.87
C THR A 27 15.26 3.97 -11.47
N THR A 28 15.56 5.19 -11.00
CA THR A 28 15.08 5.67 -9.71
C THR A 28 13.61 6.02 -9.79
N ALA A 29 12.82 5.54 -8.83
CA ALA A 29 11.40 5.82 -8.78
C ALA A 29 11.14 7.34 -8.69
N PRO A 30 10.26 7.90 -9.54
CA PRO A 30 10.12 9.34 -9.75
C PRO A 30 9.21 10.02 -8.73
N TYR A 31 9.43 9.76 -7.44
CA TYR A 31 8.67 10.38 -6.35
C TYR A 31 9.59 10.95 -5.26
N GLY A 32 9.05 11.84 -4.42
CA GLY A 32 9.79 12.42 -3.29
C GLY A 32 10.96 13.32 -3.73
N ARG A 33 12.20 12.96 -3.38
CA ARG A 33 13.39 13.77 -3.76
C ARG A 33 13.79 13.62 -5.23
N HIS A 34 13.26 12.62 -5.92
CA HIS A 34 13.53 12.31 -7.32
C HIS A 34 12.32 12.61 -8.23
N SER A 35 11.36 13.40 -7.73
CA SER A 35 10.19 13.85 -8.49
C SER A 35 10.60 14.57 -9.78
N ASN A 36 9.99 14.22 -10.89
CA ASN A 36 10.19 14.89 -12.17
C ASN A 36 8.91 14.81 -13.04
N GLU A 37 8.73 15.76 -13.94
CA GLU A 37 7.52 15.89 -14.76
C GLU A 37 7.47 14.91 -15.96
N ARG A 38 8.52 14.10 -16.17
CA ARG A 38 8.62 13.21 -17.34
C ARG A 38 7.75 11.95 -17.24
N TRP A 39 7.16 11.70 -16.07
CA TRP A 39 6.37 10.50 -15.78
C TRP A 39 4.85 10.71 -15.92
N GLY A 40 4.43 11.84 -16.47
CA GLY A 40 3.03 12.15 -16.75
C GLY A 40 2.40 13.07 -15.69
N PRO A 41 1.06 13.10 -15.60
CA PRO A 41 0.35 13.99 -14.69
C PRO A 41 0.75 13.77 -13.23
N MET A 42 1.12 14.84 -12.54
CA MET A 42 1.45 14.80 -11.11
C MET A 42 0.22 15.07 -10.25
N VAL A 43 0.09 14.32 -9.17
CA VAL A 43 -0.95 14.49 -8.15
C VAL A 43 -0.27 15.00 -6.89
N ASP A 44 -0.91 15.93 -6.17
CA ASP A 44 -0.38 16.44 -4.90
C ASP A 44 0.08 15.28 -3.99
N ASN A 45 1.34 15.37 -3.55
CA ASN A 45 1.99 14.29 -2.82
C ASN A 45 1.21 13.85 -1.57
N ARG A 46 0.48 14.75 -0.89
CA ARG A 46 -0.33 14.37 0.28
C ARG A 46 -1.50 13.47 -0.12
N TRP A 47 -2.22 13.86 -1.17
CA TRP A 47 -3.36 13.11 -1.69
C TRP A 47 -2.94 11.79 -2.33
N GLY A 48 -1.84 11.78 -3.08
CA GLY A 48 -1.27 10.56 -3.64
C GLY A 48 -0.97 9.53 -2.54
N TRP A 49 -0.23 9.93 -1.49
CA TRP A 49 0.05 9.05 -0.35
C TRP A 49 -1.21 8.59 0.39
N PHE A 50 -2.16 9.50 0.65
CA PHE A 50 -3.39 9.15 1.34
C PHE A 50 -4.20 8.10 0.56
N ILE A 51 -4.45 8.33 -0.73
CA ILE A 51 -5.27 7.44 -1.58
C ILE A 51 -4.61 6.07 -1.72
N MET A 52 -3.29 6.02 -1.97
CA MET A 52 -2.57 4.75 -2.15
C MET A 52 -2.61 3.88 -0.88
N GLU A 53 -2.41 4.48 0.29
CA GLU A 53 -2.27 3.73 1.54
C GLU A 53 -3.64 3.42 2.17
N VAL A 54 -4.62 4.33 2.09
CA VAL A 54 -5.96 4.10 2.68
C VAL A 54 -6.70 2.94 2.02
N PHE A 55 -6.43 2.69 0.74
CA PHE A 55 -7.03 1.58 0.00
C PHE A 55 -6.73 0.22 0.67
N VAL A 56 -5.57 0.08 1.32
CA VAL A 56 -5.20 -1.14 2.05
C VAL A 56 -6.13 -1.38 3.25
N LEU A 57 -6.49 -0.33 4.00
CA LEU A 57 -7.43 -0.43 5.11
C LEU A 57 -8.84 -0.78 4.64
N VAL A 58 -9.28 -0.23 3.50
CA VAL A 58 -10.59 -0.51 2.90
C VAL A 58 -10.68 -1.99 2.49
N ILE A 59 -9.66 -2.50 1.79
CA ILE A 59 -9.61 -3.90 1.36
C ILE A 59 -9.55 -4.84 2.57
N LEU A 60 -8.77 -4.51 3.60
CA LEU A 60 -8.74 -5.29 4.83
C LEU A 60 -10.11 -5.34 5.50
N ALA A 61 -10.79 -4.18 5.64
CA ALA A 61 -12.13 -4.12 6.22
C ALA A 61 -13.14 -4.96 5.42
N TYR A 62 -13.07 -4.91 4.09
CA TYR A 62 -13.89 -5.76 3.22
C TYR A 62 -13.67 -7.25 3.49
N PHE A 63 -12.42 -7.71 3.58
CA PHE A 63 -12.14 -9.13 3.86
C PHE A 63 -12.53 -9.56 5.26
N LEU A 64 -12.42 -8.69 6.26
CA LEU A 64 -12.89 -8.97 7.61
C LEU A 64 -14.42 -9.06 7.69
N TRP A 65 -15.13 -8.24 6.91
CA TRP A 65 -16.58 -8.23 6.86
C TRP A 65 -17.15 -9.40 6.03
N ALA A 66 -16.55 -9.68 4.87
CA ALA A 66 -16.97 -10.77 3.98
C ALA A 66 -16.47 -12.15 4.43
N GLY A 67 -15.56 -12.21 5.40
CA GLY A 67 -15.03 -13.46 5.93
C GLY A 67 -16.03 -14.15 6.85
N GLU A 68 -16.39 -15.39 6.53
CA GLU A 68 -17.29 -16.20 7.37
C GLU A 68 -16.65 -16.66 8.68
N LYS A 69 -15.30 -16.67 8.76
CA LYS A 69 -14.56 -17.11 9.94
C LYS A 69 -14.31 -15.95 10.89
N SER A 70 -14.72 -16.13 12.15
CA SER A 70 -14.37 -15.22 13.23
C SER A 70 -12.86 -15.20 13.48
N LEU A 71 -12.32 -14.03 13.81
CA LEU A 71 -10.93 -13.88 14.23
C LEU A 71 -10.70 -14.61 15.55
N ASN A 72 -9.70 -15.49 15.58
CA ASN A 72 -9.15 -15.99 16.83
C ASN A 72 -8.21 -14.94 17.46
N THR A 73 -7.78 -15.15 18.70
CA THR A 73 -6.92 -14.19 19.44
C THR A 73 -5.65 -13.85 18.68
N VAL A 74 -4.98 -14.84 18.08
CA VAL A 74 -3.70 -14.64 17.38
C VAL A 74 -3.90 -13.80 16.11
N SER A 75 -4.86 -14.18 15.27
CA SER A 75 -5.21 -13.44 14.05
C SER A 75 -5.72 -12.03 14.38
N GLY A 76 -6.48 -11.88 15.47
CA GLY A 76 -6.93 -10.58 15.96
C GLY A 76 -5.78 -9.66 16.35
N ILE A 77 -4.77 -10.17 17.05
CA ILE A 77 -3.55 -9.40 17.38
C ILE A 77 -2.81 -9.00 16.10
N MET A 78 -2.63 -9.92 15.15
CA MET A 78 -1.95 -9.61 13.88
C MET A 78 -2.68 -8.53 13.08
N VAL A 79 -4.01 -8.62 12.98
CA VAL A 79 -4.85 -7.60 12.34
C VAL A 79 -4.75 -6.29 13.09
N GLY A 80 -4.78 -6.29 14.43
CA GLY A 80 -4.65 -5.09 15.24
C GLY A 80 -3.33 -4.36 15.02
N LEU A 81 -2.22 -5.08 15.00
CA LEU A 81 -0.89 -4.52 14.69
C LEU A 81 -0.83 -3.97 13.26
N PHE A 82 -1.42 -4.68 12.29
CA PHE A 82 -1.49 -4.24 10.90
C PHE A 82 -2.32 -2.96 10.75
N VAL A 83 -3.51 -2.90 11.35
CA VAL A 83 -4.37 -1.71 11.34
C VAL A 83 -3.68 -0.54 12.03
N PHE A 84 -3.06 -0.77 13.19
CA PHE A 84 -2.29 0.28 13.89
C PHE A 84 -1.20 0.88 12.99
N HIS A 85 -0.43 0.04 12.32
CA HIS A 85 0.58 0.48 11.36
C HIS A 85 -0.02 1.31 10.22
N TYR A 86 -1.07 0.78 9.56
CA TYR A 86 -1.66 1.42 8.39
C TYR A 86 -2.50 2.66 8.71
N VAL A 87 -3.08 2.78 9.90
CA VAL A 87 -3.72 4.03 10.35
C VAL A 87 -2.68 5.14 10.47
N ASN A 88 -1.55 4.85 11.11
CA ASN A 88 -0.47 5.81 11.19
C ASN A 88 0.08 6.16 9.79
N ARG A 89 0.24 5.16 8.92
CA ARG A 89 0.83 5.35 7.59
C ARG A 89 -0.10 6.03 6.57
N SER A 90 -1.40 5.72 6.61
CA SER A 90 -2.37 6.23 5.64
C SER A 90 -2.95 7.57 6.05
N ILE A 91 -3.10 7.83 7.35
CA ILE A 91 -3.80 9.02 7.86
C ILE A 91 -2.80 9.96 8.54
N ILE A 92 -2.10 9.51 9.58
CA ILE A 92 -1.25 10.39 10.39
C ILE A 92 -0.04 10.89 9.59
N PHE A 93 0.61 10.02 8.82
CA PHE A 93 1.81 10.38 8.06
C PHE A 93 1.53 11.40 6.95
N PRO A 94 0.50 11.25 6.08
CA PRO A 94 0.13 12.29 5.12
C PRO A 94 -0.26 13.60 5.79
N LEU A 95 -0.91 13.54 6.95
CA LEU A 95 -1.22 14.77 7.69
C LEU A 95 0.05 15.49 8.20
N ARG A 96 1.11 14.75 8.52
CA ARG A 96 2.41 15.28 8.98
C ARG A 96 3.38 15.64 7.85
N LEU A 97 3.12 15.21 6.61
CA LEU A 97 3.97 15.49 5.46
C LEU A 97 4.08 17.01 5.23
N LYS A 98 5.31 17.53 5.31
CA LYS A 98 5.64 18.93 5.01
C LYS A 98 6.05 19.05 3.55
N THR A 99 5.09 19.03 2.64
CA THR A 99 5.32 19.07 1.18
C THR A 99 4.78 20.35 0.54
N LYS A 100 4.89 21.50 1.23
CA LYS A 100 4.53 22.80 0.63
C LYS A 100 5.26 22.97 -0.71
N GLY A 101 4.49 23.03 -1.80
CA GLY A 101 4.98 23.29 -3.15
C GLY A 101 5.54 22.10 -3.92
N LYS A 102 5.51 20.87 -3.37
CA LYS A 102 5.90 19.66 -4.11
C LYS A 102 4.65 18.92 -4.57
N LYS A 103 4.34 19.06 -5.87
CA LYS A 103 3.39 18.20 -6.57
C LYS A 103 4.07 16.88 -6.85
#